data_AF-A0A549SW13-F1
#
_entry.id   AF-A0A549SW13-F1
#
_cell.length_a   1.000
_cell.length_b   1.000
_cell.length_c   1.000
_cell.angle_alpha   90.00
_cell.angle_beta   90.00
_cell.angle_gamma   90.00
#
_symmetry.space_group_name_H-M   'P 1'
#
loop_
_entity.id
_entity.type
_entity.pdbx_description
1 polymer ?
#
loop_
_entity_poly.entity_id
_entity_poly.type
_entity_poly.pdbx_seq_one_letter_code
_entity_poly.pdbx_strand_id
1 'polypeptide(L)'
;MAALLGGVVFECQERQGLTSGSIFQWRVKRAGSGVDRRLYLGLKVLADGSVRLGGAGPPTCYINFVLETARRIRDDLDECIAALEAEERQKAIEATSPEGTETAPAADGEDPA
;
A
#
# COMPACT_ATOMS: atom_id res chain seq x y z
N MET A 1 24.54 -22.46 6.89
CA MET A 1 23.46 -21.52 7.27
C MET A 1 22.14 -21.90 6.59
N ALA A 2 21.51 -23.03 6.95
CA ALA A 2 20.32 -23.54 6.25
C ALA A 2 19.06 -23.64 7.14
N ALA A 3 19.13 -23.22 8.41
CA ALA A 3 18.08 -23.50 9.40
C ALA A 3 17.02 -22.39 9.59
N LEU A 4 17.20 -21.22 8.96
CA LEU A 4 16.29 -20.06 9.12
C LEU A 4 15.21 -19.95 8.02
N LEU A 5 15.33 -20.72 6.94
CA LEU A 5 14.43 -20.66 5.78
C LEU A 5 13.44 -21.83 5.83
N GLY A 6 12.62 -21.80 6.86
CA GLY A 6 11.42 -22.60 6.92
C GLY A 6 10.65 -22.66 5.60
N GLY A 7 10.14 -23.85 5.24
CA GLY A 7 9.47 -24.08 3.97
C GLY A 7 8.19 -23.25 3.81
N VAL A 8 7.93 -22.76 2.60
CA VAL A 8 6.67 -22.10 2.24
C VAL A 8 5.58 -23.16 2.15
N VAL A 9 4.51 -23.01 2.93
CA VAL A 9 3.35 -23.91 2.92
C VAL A 9 2.14 -23.32 2.21
N PHE A 10 2.12 -21.99 2.05
CA PHE A 10 1.10 -21.27 1.32
C PHE A 10 1.68 -19.93 0.85
N GLU A 11 1.24 -19.44 -0.30
CA GLU A 11 1.56 -18.10 -0.78
C GLU A 11 0.40 -17.48 -1.55
N CYS A 12 0.24 -16.17 -1.39
CA CYS A 12 -0.69 -15.39 -2.20
C CYS A 12 -0.09 -15.12 -3.59
N GLN A 13 -0.93 -14.68 -4.51
CA GLN A 13 -0.48 -14.13 -5.79
C GLN A 13 0.47 -12.95 -5.54
N GLU A 14 1.57 -12.89 -6.29
CA GLU A 14 2.44 -11.72 -6.32
C GLU A 14 1.66 -10.51 -6.84
N ARG A 15 1.80 -9.38 -6.16
CA ARG A 15 1.18 -8.10 -6.52
C ARG A 15 2.28 -7.12 -6.92
N GLN A 16 1.99 -6.31 -7.93
CA GLN A 16 2.87 -5.23 -8.37
C GLN A 16 2.64 -3.99 -7.51
N GLY A 17 3.72 -3.28 -7.17
CA GLY A 17 3.63 -2.01 -6.47
C GLY A 17 3.42 -0.83 -7.45
N LEU A 18 3.75 0.38 -7.00
CA LEU A 18 3.55 1.59 -7.79
C LEU A 18 4.43 1.61 -9.06
N THR A 19 5.66 1.15 -8.94
CA THR A 19 6.59 1.03 -10.07
C THR A 19 6.58 -0.37 -10.68
N SER A 20 6.88 -0.47 -11.96
CA SER A 20 6.84 -1.76 -12.65
C SER A 20 7.85 -2.79 -12.12
N GLY A 21 8.89 -2.30 -11.43
CA GLY A 21 9.94 -3.11 -10.82
C GLY A 21 9.72 -3.48 -9.35
N SER A 22 8.64 -3.02 -8.72
CA SER A 22 8.31 -3.37 -7.34
C SER A 22 7.29 -4.49 -7.26
N ILE A 23 7.49 -5.39 -6.30
CA ILE A 23 6.62 -6.54 -6.08
C ILE A 23 6.42 -6.78 -4.59
N PHE A 24 5.32 -7.43 -4.28
CA PHE A 24 4.93 -7.79 -2.94
C PHE A 24 4.22 -9.13 -2.93
N GLN A 25 4.61 -10.03 -2.03
CA GLN A 25 3.97 -11.34 -1.90
C GLN A 25 3.94 -11.82 -0.44
N TRP A 26 2.74 -12.07 0.07
CA TRP A 26 2.53 -12.74 1.35
C TRP A 26 2.72 -14.25 1.24
N ARG A 27 3.32 -14.84 2.27
CA ARG A 27 3.64 -16.28 2.36
C ARG A 27 3.38 -16.78 3.78
N VAL A 28 2.94 -18.02 3.94
CA VAL A 28 2.97 -18.72 5.23
C VAL A 28 4.15 -19.67 5.19
N LYS A 29 5.01 -19.58 6.21
CA LYS A 29 6.22 -20.40 6.34
C LYS A 29 6.18 -21.23 7.60
N ARG A 30 6.65 -22.47 7.52
CA ARG A 30 6.87 -23.34 8.69
C ARG A 30 8.32 -23.29 9.10
N ALA A 31 8.63 -23.16 10.39
CA ALA A 31 10.02 -23.14 10.87
C ALA A 31 10.86 -24.31 10.31
N GLY A 32 12.15 -24.05 10.06
CA GLY A 32 13.02 -24.97 9.30
C GLY A 32 13.47 -26.24 10.04
N SER A 33 13.29 -26.32 11.37
CA SER A 33 13.63 -27.55 12.11
C SER A 33 12.36 -28.36 12.36
N GLY A 34 12.40 -29.67 12.09
CA GLY A 34 11.26 -30.58 12.28
C GLY A 34 10.73 -30.66 13.73
N VAL A 35 11.44 -30.05 14.69
CA VAL A 35 11.04 -29.91 16.09
C VAL A 35 10.18 -28.66 16.30
N ASP A 36 10.42 -27.58 15.56
CA ASP A 36 9.62 -26.34 15.65
C ASP A 36 8.53 -26.33 14.58
N ARG A 37 7.29 -26.63 14.98
CA ARG A 37 6.12 -26.62 14.09
C ARG A 37 5.48 -25.23 13.95
N ARG A 38 6.11 -24.17 14.46
CA ARG A 38 5.57 -22.81 14.37
C ARG A 38 5.41 -22.37 12.92
N LEU A 39 4.30 -21.68 12.68
CA LEU A 39 4.00 -21.00 11.44
C LEU A 39 4.24 -19.50 11.60
N TYR A 40 4.75 -18.89 10.54
CA TYR A 40 5.02 -17.46 10.46
C TYR A 40 4.41 -16.89 9.19
N LEU A 41 3.94 -15.65 9.26
CA LEU A 41 3.58 -14.89 8.07
C LEU A 41 4.86 -14.25 7.54
N GLY A 42 5.31 -14.69 6.37
CA GLY A 42 6.42 -14.12 5.64
C GLY A 42 5.94 -13.09 4.62
N LEU A 43 6.71 -12.03 4.45
CA LEU A 43 6.53 -11.05 3.41
C LEU A 43 7.76 -11.01 2.52
N LYS A 44 7.58 -11.21 1.21
CA LYS A 44 8.57 -10.97 0.17
C LYS A 44 8.30 -9.59 -0.44
N VAL A 45 9.27 -8.69 -0.39
CA VAL A 45 9.16 -7.33 -0.98
C VAL A 45 10.33 -7.05 -1.91
N LEU A 46 10.00 -6.39 -3.02
CA LEU A 46 10.93 -5.60 -3.82
C LEU A 46 10.44 -4.16 -3.84
N ALA A 47 11.20 -3.25 -3.22
CA ALA A 47 10.74 -1.89 -2.95
C ALA A 47 10.74 -1.01 -4.20
N ASP A 48 9.86 -0.01 -4.22
CA ASP A 48 9.91 1.06 -5.20
C ASP A 48 11.25 1.81 -5.10
N GLY A 49 11.83 2.15 -6.26
CA GLY A 49 13.10 2.88 -6.28
C GLY A 49 14.34 2.04 -5.94
N SER A 50 14.25 0.70 -5.86
CA SER A 50 15.44 -0.15 -5.91
C SER A 50 16.03 -0.08 -7.32
N VAL A 51 16.79 1.00 -7.58
CA VAL A 51 17.51 1.21 -8.83
C VAL A 51 18.45 0.02 -9.03
N ARG A 52 18.37 -0.63 -10.19
CA ARG A 52 19.32 -1.64 -10.65
C ARG A 52 20.68 -0.98 -10.90
N LEU A 53 21.42 -0.64 -9.84
CA LEU A 53 22.81 -0.24 -9.93
C LEU A 53 23.66 -1.51 -10.10
N GLY A 54 23.82 -1.95 -11.36
CA GLY A 54 24.86 -2.89 -11.76
C GLY A 54 24.70 -4.33 -11.27
N GLY A 55 24.10 -5.18 -12.11
CA GLY A 55 24.40 -6.62 -12.19
C GLY A 55 23.85 -7.56 -11.11
N ALA A 56 23.58 -7.09 -9.90
CA ALA A 56 22.87 -7.87 -8.88
C ALA A 56 21.39 -7.45 -8.87
N GLY A 57 20.49 -8.43 -9.00
CA GLY A 57 19.04 -8.16 -8.93
C GLY A 57 18.67 -7.36 -7.68
N PRO A 58 17.61 -6.56 -7.73
CA PRO A 58 17.22 -5.72 -6.61
C PRO A 58 17.00 -6.56 -5.33
N PRO A 59 17.42 -6.07 -4.14
CA PRO A 59 17.42 -6.87 -2.93
C PRO A 59 15.99 -7.28 -2.60
N THR A 60 15.72 -8.59 -2.64
CA THR A 60 14.45 -9.13 -2.17
C THR A 60 14.50 -9.20 -0.65
N CYS A 61 13.72 -8.35 0.00
CA CYS A 61 13.60 -8.35 1.46
C CYS A 61 12.59 -9.40 1.91
N TYR A 62 12.94 -10.16 2.94
CA TYR A 62 12.05 -11.12 3.58
C TYR A 62 11.85 -10.73 5.04
N ILE A 63 10.61 -10.45 5.43
CA ILE A 63 10.24 -10.15 6.82
C ILE A 63 9.31 -11.25 7.29
N ASN A 64 9.49 -11.76 8.51
CA ASN A 64 8.59 -12.78 9.07
C ASN A 64 7.95 -12.26 10.36
N PHE A 65 6.65 -12.49 10.49
CA PHE A 65 5.82 -12.03 11.59
C PHE A 65 5.17 -13.22 12.28
N VAL A 66 4.97 -13.10 13.59
CA VAL A 66 4.08 -14.00 14.33
C VAL A 66 2.62 -13.63 14.04
N LEU A 67 1.70 -14.56 14.31
CA LEU A 67 0.28 -14.38 14.00
C LEU A 67 -0.34 -13.14 14.64
N GLU A 68 0.06 -12.80 15.86
CA GLU A 68 -0.44 -11.60 16.55
C GLU A 68 -0.05 -10.32 15.80
N THR A 69 1.22 -10.18 15.44
CA THR A 69 1.72 -9.05 14.65
C THR A 69 1.04 -8.99 13.28
N ALA A 70 0.80 -10.14 12.64
CA ALA A 70 0.09 -10.21 11.36
C ALA A 70 -1.35 -9.67 11.46
N ARG A 71 -2.06 -9.94 12.57
CA ARG A 71 -3.41 -9.39 12.80
C ARG A 71 -3.38 -7.88 12.92
N ARG A 72 -2.42 -7.34 13.70
CA ARG A 72 -2.25 -5.89 13.83
C ARG A 72 -1.92 -5.23 12.49
N ILE A 73 -1.00 -5.82 11.72
CA ILE A 73 -0.66 -5.32 10.37
C ILE A 73 -1.90 -5.26 9.47
N ARG A 74 -2.78 -6.27 9.53
CA ARG A 74 -4.04 -6.25 8.77
C ARG A 74 -4.92 -5.08 9.21
N ASP A 75 -5.12 -4.93 10.52
CA ASP A 75 -5.99 -3.89 11.05
C ASP A 75 -5.42 -2.49 10.71
N ASP A 76 -4.11 -2.28 10.82
CA ASP A 76 -3.41 -1.05 10.40
C ASP A 76 -3.54 -0.78 8.88
N LEU A 77 -3.52 -1.84 8.06
CA LEU A 77 -3.71 -1.76 6.61
C LEU A 77 -5.14 -1.35 6.26
N ASP A 78 -6.14 -1.91 6.94
CA ASP A 78 -7.55 -1.59 6.76
C ASP A 78 -7.82 -0.11 7.11
N GLU A 79 -7.19 0.42 8.16
CA GLU A 79 -7.26 1.84 8.52
C GLU A 79 -6.64 2.74 7.43
N CYS A 80 -5.45 2.37 6.91
CA CYS A 80 -4.81 3.11 5.82
C CYS A 80 -5.68 3.16 4.55
N ILE A 81 -6.32 2.04 4.21
CA ILE A 81 -7.21 1.96 3.04
C ILE A 81 -8.43 2.88 3.23
N ALA A 82 -9.07 2.82 4.41
CA ALA A 82 -10.23 3.66 4.71
C ALA A 82 -9.89 5.16 4.63
N ALA A 83 -8.70 5.57 5.07
CA ALA A 83 -8.23 6.94 4.96
C ALA A 83 -8.04 7.39 3.51
N LEU A 84 -7.40 6.56 2.66
CA LEU A 84 -7.22 6.87 1.24
C LEU A 84 -8.55 7.01 0.51
N GLU A 85 -9.49 6.10 0.73
CA GLU A 85 -10.81 6.17 0.10
C GLU A 85 -11.61 7.41 0.54
N ALA A 86 -11.47 7.83 1.80
CA ALA A 86 -12.13 9.04 2.29
C ALA A 86 -11.59 10.29 1.58
N GLU A 87 -10.28 10.36 1.37
CA GLU A 87 -9.65 11.47 0.64
C GLU A 87 -10.07 11.49 -0.84
N GLU A 88 -10.16 10.33 -1.49
CA GLU A 88 -10.64 10.22 -2.87
C GLU A 88 -12.09 10.68 -3.02
N ARG A 89 -12.97 10.31 -2.06
CA ARG A 89 -14.36 10.78 -2.04
C ARG A 89 -14.45 12.29 -1.89
N GLN A 90 -13.64 12.90 -1.02
CA GLN A 90 -13.63 14.34 -0.82
C GLN A 90 -13.24 15.10 -2.09
N LYS A 91 -12.17 14.65 -2.77
CA LYS A 91 -11.73 15.23 -4.06
C LYS A 91 -12.82 15.14 -5.13
N ALA A 92 -13.60 14.06 -5.15
CA ALA A 92 -14.71 13.91 -6.09
C ALA A 92 -15.86 14.90 -5.82
N ILE A 93 -16.18 15.17 -4.55
CA ILE A 93 -17.19 16.15 -4.13
C ILE A 93 -16.76 17.57 -4.54
N GLU A 94 -15.50 17.94 -4.29
CA GLU A 94 -14.96 19.25 -4.67
C GLU A 94 -14.95 19.46 -6.18
N ALA A 95 -14.62 18.42 -6.96
CA ALA A 95 -14.63 18.48 -8.42
C ALA A 95 -16.05 18.58 -9.03
N THR A 96 -17.10 18.24 -8.28
CA THR A 96 -18.50 18.28 -8.73
C THR A 96 -19.29 19.47 -8.20
N SER A 97 -18.67 20.36 -7.42
CA SER A 97 -19.29 21.61 -6.99
C SER A 97 -18.96 22.70 -8.01
N PRO A 98 -19.86 23.05 -8.96
CA PRO A 98 -19.64 24.21 -9.80
C PRO A 98 -19.72 25.42 -8.89
N GLU A 99 -18.62 26.17 -8.75
CA GLU A 99 -18.71 27.55 -8.29
C GLU A 99 -19.60 28.30 -9.28
N GLY A 100 -20.88 28.44 -8.91
CA GLY A 100 -21.78 29.42 -9.47
C GLY A 100 -21.24 30.80 -9.15
N THR A 101 -20.36 31.32 -10.02
CA THR A 101 -20.21 32.76 -10.18
C THR A 101 -21.12 33.16 -11.34
N GLU A 102 -22.43 33.09 -11.09
CA GLU A 102 -23.40 33.77 -11.95
C GLU A 102 -23.23 35.27 -11.71
N THR A 103 -22.59 35.90 -12.69
CA THR A 103 -22.53 37.34 -12.94
C THR A 103 -23.89 37.99 -12.64
N ALA A 104 -23.95 38.88 -11.64
CA ALA A 104 -25.02 39.87 -11.58
C ALA A 104 -24.69 41.01 -12.56
N PRO A 105 -25.51 41.30 -13.58
CA PRO A 105 -25.35 42.51 -14.37
C PRO A 105 -26.05 43.69 -13.71
N ALA A 106 -25.33 44.82 -13.70
CA ALA A 106 -25.76 46.22 -13.77
C ALA A 106 -26.86 46.75 -12.83
N ALA A 107 -26.50 47.80 -12.08
CA ALA A 107 -27.34 48.99 -12.00
C ALA A 107 -26.43 50.23 -12.08
N ASP A 108 -26.30 50.77 -13.28
CA ASP A 108 -25.87 52.15 -13.52
C ASP A 108 -26.86 53.07 -12.78
N GLY A 109 -26.37 53.69 -11.70
CA GLY A 109 -27.03 54.79 -11.01
C GLY A 109 -26.42 56.09 -11.50
N GLU A 110 -27.02 56.63 -12.55
CA GLU A 110 -26.79 57.94 -13.12
C GLU A 110 -26.98 59.02 -12.04
N ASP A 111 -25.95 59.85 -11.84
CA ASP A 111 -25.97 61.04 -11.00
C ASP A 111 -26.33 62.25 -11.88
N PRO A 112 -27.41 63.00 -11.58
CA PRO A 112 -27.50 64.36 -12.07
C PRO A 112 -27.67 65.37 -10.92
N ALA A 113 -26.64 66.22 -10.84
CA ALA A 113 -26.62 67.65 -10.51
C ALA A 113 -26.66 68.09 -9.03
#